data_AF-A0A7R9PXL7-F1
#
_entry.id   AF-A0A7R9PXL7-F1
#
_cell.length_a   1.000
_cell.length_b   1.000
_cell.length_c   1.000
_cell.angle_alpha   90.00
_cell.angle_beta   90.00
_cell.angle_gamma   90.00
#
_symmetry.space_group_name_H-M   'P 1'
#
loop_
_entity.id
_entity.type
_entity.pdbx_description
1 polymer ?
#
loop_
_entity_poly.entity_id
_entity_poly.type
_entity_poly.pdbx_seq_one_letter_code
_entity_poly.pdbx_strand_id
1 'polypeptide(L)'
;PLKMIADGNYKRSVSVLIGHTDDEGGYMLPMVDMEKYSVTNTKDITKGEAFDDLKKLTKQLITKTPIDGEAVAKTYFGGSQEPTGQYRRTIGVALGDFYITCPTILFAKLLIGSDNKNKVNVYHYYWTRKLSDRAVPCADWMGSCHGSDTYMLFGDPFVNKQLYTDDDRTVSLNFMKTFAHFANHRYFWCF
;
A
#
# COMPACT_ATOMS: atom_id res chain seq x y z
N PRO A 1 -7.43 19.11 1.28
CA PRO A 1 -7.29 18.57 -0.10
C PRO A 1 -8.63 18.30 -0.80
N LEU A 2 -9.60 17.61 -0.18
CA LEU A 2 -10.88 17.25 -0.84
C LEU A 2 -11.64 18.45 -1.42
N LYS A 3 -11.73 19.55 -0.66
CA LYS A 3 -12.34 20.80 -1.13
C LYS A 3 -11.61 21.37 -2.36
N MET A 4 -10.29 21.32 -2.40
CA MET A 4 -9.52 21.82 -3.55
C MET A 4 -9.82 21.02 -4.83
N ILE A 5 -10.01 19.69 -4.70
CA ILE A 5 -10.38 18.84 -5.85
C ILE A 5 -11.82 19.16 -6.30
N ALA A 6 -12.76 19.28 -5.35
CA ALA A 6 -14.14 19.64 -5.65
C ALA A 6 -14.25 21.01 -6.34
N ASP A 7 -13.47 22.00 -5.89
CA ASP A 7 -13.46 23.37 -6.40
C ASP A 7 -12.67 23.49 -7.73
N GLY A 8 -12.07 22.40 -8.25
CA GLY A 8 -11.25 22.48 -9.46
C GLY A 8 -9.92 23.23 -9.27
N ASN A 9 -9.50 23.44 -8.02
CA ASN A 9 -8.31 24.20 -7.62
C ASN A 9 -7.08 23.30 -7.54
N TYR A 10 -6.65 22.80 -8.69
CA TYR A 10 -5.45 22.01 -8.87
C TYR A 10 -4.94 22.16 -10.31
N LYS A 11 -3.70 21.72 -10.55
CA LYS A 11 -3.10 21.78 -11.87
C LYS A 11 -3.87 20.90 -12.86
N ARG A 12 -4.29 21.50 -13.97
CA ARG A 12 -5.02 20.82 -15.06
C ARG A 12 -4.06 20.39 -16.18
N SER A 13 -4.57 19.57 -17.10
CA SER A 13 -3.80 19.07 -18.26
C SER A 13 -2.51 18.34 -17.82
N VAL A 14 -2.65 17.50 -16.80
CA VAL A 14 -1.57 16.69 -16.22
C VAL A 14 -1.88 15.22 -16.40
N SER A 15 -0.83 14.42 -16.53
CA SER A 15 -0.91 12.99 -16.31
C SER A 15 -0.37 12.68 -14.92
N VAL A 16 -1.02 11.75 -14.23
CA VAL A 16 -0.65 11.31 -12.88
C VAL A 16 -0.34 9.82 -12.93
N LEU A 17 0.83 9.43 -12.46
CA LEU A 17 1.17 8.04 -12.14
C LEU A 17 1.12 7.92 -10.61
N ILE A 18 0.29 7.02 -10.12
CA ILE A 18 0.04 6.81 -8.70
C ILE A 18 0.02 5.31 -8.40
N GLY A 19 0.31 4.90 -7.17
CA GLY A 19 0.30 3.49 -6.83
C GLY A 19 0.28 3.23 -5.33
N HIS A 20 0.21 1.95 -5.01
CA HIS A 20 0.31 1.41 -3.66
C HIS A 20 0.90 -0.01 -3.73
N THR A 21 1.43 -0.47 -2.60
CA THR A 21 1.86 -1.85 -2.40
C THR A 21 0.71 -2.73 -1.89
N ASP A 22 0.85 -4.04 -2.02
CA ASP A 22 -0.16 -5.02 -1.54
C ASP A 22 -0.39 -4.93 -0.03
N ASP A 23 0.66 -4.68 0.74
CA ASP A 23 0.63 -4.78 2.20
C ASP A 23 1.08 -3.49 2.90
N GLU A 24 0.45 -2.36 2.53
CA GLU A 24 0.79 -1.01 3.00
C GLU A 24 0.84 -0.88 4.54
N GLY A 25 -0.11 -1.46 5.27
CA GLY A 25 -0.20 -1.25 6.71
C GLY A 25 0.67 -2.21 7.55
N GLY A 26 1.32 -3.21 6.93
CA GLY A 26 2.16 -4.18 7.65
C GLY A 26 3.28 -3.50 8.43
N TYR A 27 3.91 -2.48 7.82
CA TYR A 27 4.98 -1.69 8.43
C TYR A 27 4.50 -0.77 9.56
N MET A 28 3.20 -0.48 9.66
CA MET A 28 2.63 0.39 10.68
C MET A 28 2.39 -0.33 12.00
N LEU A 29 2.19 -1.66 11.99
CA LEU A 29 1.87 -2.44 13.18
C LEU A 29 2.94 -2.37 14.29
N PRO A 30 4.26 -2.45 13.99
CA PRO A 30 5.29 -2.24 15.01
C PRO A 30 5.24 -0.86 15.69
N MET A 31 4.66 0.16 15.04
CA MET A 31 4.50 1.49 15.63
C MET A 31 3.40 1.54 16.70
N VAL A 32 2.49 0.56 16.68
CA VAL A 32 1.40 0.46 17.67
C VAL A 32 1.75 -0.49 18.82
N ASP A 33 2.37 -1.62 18.50
CA ASP A 33 2.88 -2.56 19.49
C ASP A 33 4.17 -3.21 18.97
N MET A 34 5.30 -2.65 19.43
CA MET A 34 6.63 -3.01 18.96
C MET A 34 7.04 -4.42 19.40
N GLU A 35 6.52 -4.93 20.51
CA GLU A 35 6.85 -6.28 20.98
C GLU A 35 6.02 -7.33 20.23
N LYS A 36 4.71 -7.11 20.14
CA LYS A 36 3.77 -8.05 19.51
C LYS A 36 3.96 -8.15 18.00
N TYR A 37 4.24 -7.03 17.34
CA TYR A 37 4.39 -6.96 15.88
C TYR A 37 5.83 -6.68 15.44
N SER A 38 6.82 -6.88 16.31
CA SER A 38 8.24 -6.75 15.93
C SER A 38 8.55 -7.48 14.63
N VAL A 39 9.49 -6.92 13.85
CA VAL A 39 10.01 -7.59 12.66
C VAL A 39 10.70 -8.92 12.98
N THR A 40 11.19 -9.08 14.21
CA THR A 40 11.84 -10.32 14.69
C THR A 40 10.86 -11.30 15.35
N ASN A 41 9.62 -10.89 15.60
CA ASN A 41 8.64 -11.73 16.25
C ASN A 41 7.97 -12.65 15.22
N THR A 42 8.30 -13.94 15.27
CA THR A 42 7.76 -14.98 14.36
C THR A 42 6.50 -15.66 14.89
N LYS A 43 6.03 -15.32 16.09
CA LYS A 43 4.89 -15.98 16.74
C LYS A 43 3.58 -15.56 16.10
N ASP A 44 2.89 -16.50 15.47
CA ASP A 44 1.55 -16.23 14.95
C ASP A 44 0.55 -15.83 16.05
N ILE A 45 -0.44 -15.04 15.64
CA ILE A 45 -1.59 -14.67 16.48
C ILE A 45 -2.81 -15.47 16.03
N THR A 46 -3.70 -15.76 16.96
CA THR A 46 -4.99 -16.38 16.66
C THR A 46 -5.93 -15.40 15.96
N LYS A 47 -6.96 -15.92 15.28
CA LYS A 47 -8.02 -15.10 14.69
C LYS A 47 -8.72 -14.21 15.73
N GLY A 48 -9.00 -14.77 16.92
CA GLY A 48 -9.67 -14.03 18.00
C GLY A 48 -8.83 -12.86 18.48
N GLU A 49 -7.53 -13.08 18.71
CA GLU A 49 -6.59 -12.00 19.04
C GLU A 49 -6.54 -10.95 17.94
N ALA A 50 -6.46 -11.36 16.67
CA ALA A 50 -6.39 -10.42 15.55
C ALA A 50 -7.68 -9.59 15.37
N PHE A 51 -8.83 -10.20 15.62
CA PHE A 51 -10.12 -9.53 15.62
C PHE A 51 -10.18 -8.45 16.71
N ASP A 52 -9.79 -8.79 17.94
CA ASP A 52 -9.79 -7.87 19.07
C ASP A 52 -8.75 -6.76 18.90
N ASP A 53 -7.57 -7.09 18.36
CA ASP A 53 -6.54 -6.12 18.00
C ASP A 53 -7.09 -5.10 17.00
N LEU A 54 -7.66 -5.55 15.87
CA LEU A 54 -8.20 -4.64 14.85
C LEU A 54 -9.35 -3.77 15.40
N LYS A 55 -10.23 -4.36 16.22
CA LYS A 55 -11.30 -3.61 16.91
C LYS A 55 -10.76 -2.56 17.89
N LYS A 56 -9.60 -2.80 18.51
CA LYS A 56 -8.93 -1.82 19.37
C LYS A 56 -8.23 -0.73 18.55
N LEU A 57 -7.49 -1.12 17.53
CA LEU A 57 -6.73 -0.23 16.65
C LEU A 57 -7.62 0.78 15.93
N THR A 58 -8.81 0.35 15.50
CA THR A 58 -9.81 1.22 14.84
C THR A 58 -10.24 2.40 15.70
N LYS A 59 -10.25 2.26 17.03
CA LYS A 59 -10.55 3.37 17.96
C LYS A 59 -9.45 4.43 18.03
N GLN A 60 -8.25 4.10 17.57
CA GLN A 60 -7.09 5.00 17.55
C GLN A 60 -6.93 5.71 16.20
N LEU A 61 -7.75 5.36 15.21
CA LEU A 61 -7.69 5.98 13.88
C LEU A 61 -8.13 7.44 13.93
N ILE A 62 -7.33 8.30 13.29
CA ILE A 62 -7.61 9.74 13.21
C ILE A 62 -8.73 9.97 12.20
N THR A 63 -9.94 10.14 12.70
CA THR A 63 -11.17 10.23 11.90
C THR A 63 -12.03 11.41 12.36
N LYS A 64 -12.84 11.96 11.45
CA LYS A 64 -13.81 13.02 11.80
C LYS A 64 -15.04 12.47 12.51
N THR A 65 -15.36 11.20 12.26
CA THR A 65 -16.53 10.50 12.77
C THR A 65 -16.09 9.18 13.39
N PRO A 66 -16.67 8.78 14.53
CA PRO A 66 -16.38 7.49 15.12
C PRO A 66 -16.57 6.35 14.10
N ILE A 67 -15.61 5.43 14.09
CA ILE A 67 -15.69 4.20 13.30
C ILE A 67 -16.12 3.07 14.23
N ASP A 68 -17.08 2.26 13.78
CA ASP A 68 -17.43 1.02 14.46
C ASP A 68 -16.33 -0.03 14.22
N GLY A 69 -15.44 -0.17 15.20
CA GLY A 69 -14.34 -1.12 15.15
C GLY A 69 -14.77 -2.58 15.06
N GLU A 70 -15.96 -2.92 15.57
CA GLU A 70 -16.47 -4.28 15.44
C GLU A 70 -16.98 -4.55 14.02
N ALA A 71 -17.66 -3.59 13.41
CA ALA A 71 -18.03 -3.67 12.00
C ALA A 71 -16.79 -3.81 11.11
N VAL A 72 -15.74 -3.02 11.36
CA VAL A 72 -14.46 -3.15 10.63
C VAL A 72 -13.85 -4.53 10.84
N ALA A 73 -13.73 -5.01 12.07
CA ALA A 73 -13.16 -6.34 12.34
C ALA A 73 -13.96 -7.46 11.65
N LYS A 74 -15.30 -7.36 11.62
CA LYS A 74 -16.16 -8.30 10.89
C LYS A 74 -15.95 -8.26 9.37
N THR A 75 -15.64 -7.10 8.79
CA THR A 75 -15.33 -6.98 7.36
C THR A 75 -14.09 -7.79 6.98
N TYR A 76 -13.05 -7.79 7.82
CA TYR A 76 -11.77 -8.44 7.50
C TYR A 76 -11.66 -9.88 8.02
N PHE A 77 -12.40 -10.25 9.06
CA PHE A 77 -12.32 -11.56 9.69
C PHE A 77 -13.65 -12.35 9.67
N GLY A 78 -14.58 -11.95 8.81
CA GLY A 78 -15.86 -12.64 8.64
C GLY A 78 -16.22 -12.88 7.17
N GLY A 79 -17.24 -13.71 6.95
CA GLY A 79 -17.83 -13.96 5.62
C GLY A 79 -17.10 -15.01 4.78
N SER A 80 -17.40 -15.04 3.47
CA SER A 80 -16.87 -16.03 2.52
C SER A 80 -15.43 -15.76 2.05
N GLN A 81 -14.87 -14.59 2.37
CA GLN A 81 -13.47 -14.21 2.09
C GLN A 81 -12.64 -14.15 3.37
N GLU A 82 -13.06 -14.87 4.41
CA GLU A 82 -12.34 -14.97 5.66
C GLU A 82 -10.93 -15.55 5.44
N PRO A 83 -9.87 -14.94 6.00
CA PRO A 83 -8.51 -15.44 5.86
C PRO A 83 -8.36 -16.78 6.59
N THR A 84 -7.76 -17.77 5.94
CA THR A 84 -7.47 -19.10 6.52
C THR A 84 -6.13 -19.14 7.27
N GLY A 85 -5.61 -18.00 7.72
CA GLY A 85 -4.29 -17.82 8.32
C GLY A 85 -3.72 -16.42 8.07
N GLN A 86 -2.47 -16.17 8.47
CA GLN A 86 -1.82 -14.86 8.31
C GLN A 86 -2.63 -13.70 8.92
N TYR A 87 -3.27 -13.95 10.07
CA TYR A 87 -4.17 -12.98 10.69
C TYR A 87 -3.47 -11.65 11.02
N ARG A 88 -2.18 -11.70 11.36
CA ARG A 88 -1.34 -10.50 11.54
C ARG A 88 -1.26 -9.64 10.27
N ARG A 89 -1.01 -10.29 9.12
CA ARG A 89 -1.01 -9.63 7.80
C ARG A 89 -2.36 -8.97 7.51
N THR A 90 -3.46 -9.65 7.86
CA THR A 90 -4.83 -9.13 7.65
C THR A 90 -5.08 -7.82 8.40
N ILE A 91 -4.58 -7.69 9.64
CA ILE A 91 -4.64 -6.41 10.37
C ILE A 91 -3.87 -5.33 9.59
N GLY A 92 -2.69 -5.68 9.08
CA GLY A 92 -1.88 -4.80 8.24
C GLY A 92 -2.62 -4.34 6.98
N VAL A 93 -3.30 -5.25 6.28
CA VAL A 93 -4.15 -4.91 5.12
C VAL A 93 -5.23 -3.91 5.53
N ALA A 94 -5.95 -4.16 6.64
CA ALA A 94 -7.00 -3.26 7.11
C ALA A 94 -6.50 -1.84 7.43
N LEU A 95 -5.32 -1.72 8.04
CA LEU A 95 -4.69 -0.42 8.30
C LEU A 95 -4.20 0.23 6.99
N GLY A 96 -3.63 -0.55 6.08
CA GLY A 96 -3.17 -0.11 4.77
C GLY A 96 -4.31 0.45 3.91
N ASP A 97 -5.44 -0.25 3.88
CA ASP A 97 -6.68 0.18 3.24
C ASP A 97 -7.14 1.53 3.78
N PHE A 98 -7.17 1.69 5.09
CA PHE A 98 -7.61 2.93 5.72
C PHE A 98 -6.66 4.11 5.45
N TYR A 99 -5.35 3.93 5.62
CA TYR A 99 -4.39 5.03 5.58
C TYR A 99 -3.86 5.35 4.18
N ILE A 100 -3.68 4.35 3.31
CA ILE A 100 -2.95 4.50 2.05
C ILE A 100 -3.80 4.06 0.85
N THR A 101 -4.19 2.79 0.76
CA THR A 101 -4.76 2.20 -0.45
C THR A 101 -6.10 2.85 -0.85
N CYS A 102 -7.11 2.86 0.03
CA CYS A 102 -8.40 3.45 -0.31
C CYS A 102 -8.33 4.98 -0.51
N PRO A 103 -7.61 5.77 0.31
CA PRO A 103 -7.41 7.19 0.05
C PRO A 103 -6.73 7.48 -1.30
N THR A 104 -5.74 6.68 -1.68
CA THR A 104 -5.02 6.78 -2.97
C THR A 104 -5.95 6.53 -4.15
N ILE A 105 -6.76 5.46 -4.09
CA ILE A 105 -7.75 5.13 -5.12
C ILE A 105 -8.85 6.18 -5.18
N LEU A 106 -9.32 6.66 -4.02
CA LEU A 106 -10.33 7.72 -3.96
C LEU A 106 -9.81 9.00 -4.59
N PHE A 107 -8.57 9.40 -4.30
CA PHE A 107 -7.94 10.56 -4.91
C PHE A 107 -7.87 10.43 -6.45
N ALA A 108 -7.45 9.27 -6.96
CA ALA A 108 -7.45 8.99 -8.39
C ALA A 108 -8.85 9.12 -9.02
N LYS A 109 -9.87 8.53 -8.38
CA LYS A 109 -11.27 8.62 -8.83
C LYS A 109 -11.79 10.05 -8.84
N LEU A 110 -11.47 10.84 -7.81
CA LEU A 110 -11.90 12.24 -7.72
C LEU A 110 -11.26 13.10 -8.83
N LEU A 111 -9.98 12.87 -9.15
CA LEU A 111 -9.30 13.55 -10.26
C LEU A 111 -9.93 13.25 -11.62
N ILE A 112 -10.36 12.00 -11.84
CA ILE A 112 -11.01 11.59 -13.10
C ILE A 112 -12.45 12.12 -13.17
N GLY A 113 -13.20 12.05 -12.06
CA GLY A 113 -14.62 12.43 -12.01
C GLY A 113 -14.88 13.94 -12.01
N SER A 114 -13.86 14.76 -11.71
CA SER A 114 -13.95 16.22 -11.75
C SER A 114 -13.99 16.76 -13.19
N ASP A 115 -15.19 16.83 -13.78
CA ASP A 115 -15.60 17.51 -15.03
C ASP A 115 -14.84 17.12 -16.33
N ASN A 116 -15.59 16.80 -17.40
CA ASN A 116 -15.10 16.41 -18.75
C ASN A 116 -14.21 17.47 -19.43
N LYS A 117 -14.06 18.65 -18.83
CA LYS A 117 -13.16 19.73 -19.27
C LYS A 117 -11.73 19.55 -18.76
N ASN A 118 -11.52 18.72 -17.74
CA ASN A 118 -10.21 18.48 -17.15
C ASN A 118 -9.55 17.28 -17.84
N LYS A 119 -8.60 17.57 -18.74
CA LYS A 119 -7.76 16.56 -19.40
C LYS A 119 -6.75 15.97 -18.39
N VAL A 120 -7.22 15.19 -17.42
CA VAL A 120 -6.36 14.46 -16.46
C VAL A 120 -6.35 12.99 -16.84
N ASN A 121 -5.17 12.47 -17.14
CA ASN A 121 -4.97 11.03 -17.32
C ASN A 121 -4.39 10.47 -16.03
N VAL A 122 -5.03 9.47 -15.42
CA VAL A 122 -4.51 8.81 -14.24
C VAL A 122 -4.13 7.38 -14.59
N TYR A 123 -2.91 7.00 -14.27
CA TYR A 123 -2.38 5.65 -14.38
C TYR A 123 -2.09 5.15 -12.97
N HIS A 124 -2.61 3.97 -12.66
CA HIS A 124 -2.47 3.38 -11.34
C HIS A 124 -1.63 2.10 -11.45
N TYR A 125 -0.58 1.97 -10.63
CA TYR A 125 0.16 0.74 -10.47
C TYR A 125 -0.14 0.09 -9.12
N TYR A 126 -0.08 -1.23 -9.10
CA TYR A 126 -0.27 -2.03 -7.90
C TYR A 126 0.94 -2.94 -7.71
N TRP A 127 1.68 -2.71 -6.64
CA TRP A 127 2.94 -3.39 -6.37
C TRP A 127 2.74 -4.61 -5.47
N THR A 128 2.90 -5.81 -6.02
CA THR A 128 2.61 -7.09 -5.33
C THR A 128 3.84 -7.96 -5.10
N ARG A 129 5.03 -7.45 -5.44
CA ARG A 129 6.27 -8.21 -5.29
C ARG A 129 6.81 -8.07 -3.87
N LYS A 130 6.81 -9.19 -3.13
CA LYS A 130 7.52 -9.32 -1.87
C LYS A 130 9.03 -9.40 -2.11
N LEU A 131 9.77 -8.54 -1.43
CA LEU A 131 11.24 -8.54 -1.43
C LEU A 131 11.77 -9.34 -0.24
N SER A 132 13.03 -9.77 -0.32
CA SER A 132 13.70 -10.41 0.84
C SER A 132 13.81 -9.41 2.00
N ASP A 133 13.62 -9.90 3.21
CA ASP A 133 13.91 -9.21 4.48
C ASP A 133 15.36 -8.71 4.62
N ARG A 134 16.31 -9.26 3.84
CA ARG A 134 17.68 -8.75 3.74
C ARG A 134 17.80 -7.51 2.87
N ALA A 135 16.86 -7.33 1.93
CA ALA A 135 16.82 -6.20 1.01
C ALA A 135 16.03 -5.03 1.58
N VAL A 136 14.92 -5.31 2.26
CA VAL A 136 14.04 -4.31 2.85
C VAL A 136 13.79 -4.61 4.33
N PRO A 137 13.67 -3.59 5.20
CA PRO A 137 13.49 -3.77 6.64
C PRO A 137 12.05 -4.17 7.00
N CYS A 138 11.55 -5.24 6.40
CA CYS A 138 10.20 -5.75 6.57
C CYS A 138 10.25 -7.23 6.93
N ALA A 139 9.40 -7.65 7.86
CA ALA A 139 9.29 -9.05 8.22
C ALA A 139 8.53 -9.86 7.18
N ASP A 140 8.76 -11.17 7.19
CA ASP A 140 8.17 -12.08 6.21
C ASP A 140 6.64 -12.01 6.10
N TRP A 141 5.97 -11.80 7.23
CA TRP A 141 4.51 -11.71 7.32
C TRP A 141 3.95 -10.39 6.77
N MET A 142 4.80 -9.37 6.56
CA MET A 142 4.40 -8.06 6.04
C MET A 142 4.26 -8.03 4.51
N GLY A 143 4.52 -9.14 3.81
CA GLY A 143 4.30 -9.24 2.36
C GLY A 143 5.02 -8.16 1.55
N SER A 144 4.32 -7.54 0.59
CA SER A 144 4.83 -6.39 -0.17
C SER A 144 4.65 -5.12 0.64
N CYS A 145 5.50 -4.97 1.65
CA CYS A 145 5.37 -3.91 2.64
C CYS A 145 5.48 -2.50 2.03
N HIS A 146 4.94 -1.53 2.75
CA HIS A 146 5.03 -0.11 2.41
C HIS A 146 6.46 0.31 2.02
N GLY A 147 6.57 0.99 0.88
CA GLY A 147 7.82 1.55 0.37
C GLY A 147 8.77 0.53 -0.27
N SER A 148 8.44 -0.76 -0.30
CA SER A 148 9.27 -1.78 -0.97
C SER A 148 9.44 -1.53 -2.48
N ASP A 149 8.43 -0.94 -3.12
CA ASP A 149 8.46 -0.51 -4.52
C ASP A 149 9.51 0.58 -4.79
N THR A 150 9.81 1.43 -3.81
CA THR A 150 10.79 2.52 -3.98
C THR A 150 12.22 2.00 -4.17
N TYR A 151 12.61 0.91 -3.50
CA TYR A 151 13.90 0.26 -3.70
C TYR A 151 14.07 -0.19 -5.16
N MET A 152 12.99 -0.72 -5.74
CA MET A 152 12.94 -1.17 -7.13
C MET A 152 12.92 0.00 -8.10
N LEU A 153 12.20 1.08 -7.78
CA LEU A 153 12.12 2.28 -8.59
C LEU A 153 13.48 2.99 -8.72
N PHE A 154 14.28 3.03 -7.65
CA PHE A 154 15.57 3.71 -7.63
C PHE A 154 16.75 2.81 -7.97
N GLY A 155 16.51 1.54 -8.35
CA GLY A 155 17.54 0.66 -8.87
C GLY A 155 18.47 0.08 -7.80
N ASP A 156 18.00 -0.04 -6.55
CA ASP A 156 18.77 -0.68 -5.48
C ASP A 156 19.29 -2.09 -5.84
N PRO A 157 18.55 -2.93 -6.61
CA PRO A 157 19.05 -4.22 -7.08
C PRO A 157 20.32 -4.20 -7.94
N PHE A 158 20.66 -3.05 -8.54
CA PHE A 158 21.88 -2.88 -9.33
C PHE A 158 23.08 -2.44 -8.49
N VAL A 159 22.81 -1.77 -7.36
CA VAL A 159 23.83 -1.28 -6.41
C VAL A 159 24.18 -2.40 -5.41
N ASN A 160 23.18 -3.00 -4.79
CA ASN A 160 23.31 -4.00 -3.73
C ASN A 160 23.05 -5.42 -4.24
N LYS A 161 23.74 -5.82 -5.31
CA LYS A 161 23.45 -7.05 -6.09
C LYS A 161 23.32 -8.33 -5.24
N GLN A 162 24.06 -8.42 -4.14
CA GLN A 162 24.05 -9.55 -3.21
C GLN A 162 22.76 -9.69 -2.40
N LEU A 163 21.95 -8.63 -2.29
CA LEU A 163 20.67 -8.63 -1.57
C LEU A 163 19.49 -9.01 -2.47
N TYR A 164 19.70 -9.10 -3.79
CA TYR A 164 18.64 -9.23 -4.79
C TYR A 164 18.91 -10.32 -5.82
N THR A 165 17.85 -10.93 -6.31
CA THR A 165 17.89 -11.93 -7.38
C THR A 165 18.04 -11.30 -8.77
N ASP A 166 18.35 -12.09 -9.79
CA ASP A 166 18.30 -11.63 -11.19
C ASP A 166 16.88 -11.25 -11.63
N ASP A 167 15.88 -11.92 -11.07
CA ASP A 167 14.48 -11.60 -11.29
C ASP A 167 14.12 -10.23 -10.68
N ASP A 168 14.60 -9.92 -9.47
CA ASP A 168 14.44 -8.59 -8.86
C ASP A 168 15.06 -7.48 -9.73
N ARG A 169 16.25 -7.73 -10.29
CA ARG A 169 16.89 -6.79 -11.23
C ARG A 169 16.06 -6.59 -12.48
N THR A 170 15.47 -7.65 -13.03
CA THR A 170 14.60 -7.58 -14.21
C THR A 170 13.35 -6.74 -13.91
N VAL A 171 12.69 -7.00 -12.77
CA VAL A 171 11.53 -6.22 -12.34
C VAL A 171 11.89 -4.75 -12.10
N SER A 172 13.00 -4.48 -11.40
CA SER A 172 13.49 -3.11 -11.17
C SER A 172 13.77 -2.38 -12.47
N LEU A 173 14.43 -3.02 -13.44
CA LEU A 173 14.68 -2.43 -14.76
C LEU A 173 13.40 -2.03 -15.46
N ASN A 174 12.40 -2.91 -15.48
CA ASN A 174 11.13 -2.63 -16.15
C ASN A 174 10.34 -1.55 -15.41
N PHE A 175 10.38 -1.52 -14.08
CA PHE A 175 9.73 -0.50 -13.28
C PHE A 175 10.37 0.89 -13.48
N MET A 176 11.71 0.96 -13.45
CA MET A 176 12.48 2.16 -13.81
C MET A 176 12.16 2.65 -15.22
N LYS A 177 12.15 1.76 -16.22
CA LYS A 177 11.80 2.11 -17.61
C LYS A 177 10.38 2.65 -17.70
N THR A 178 9.44 2.08 -16.97
CA THR A 178 8.05 2.52 -16.93
C THR A 178 7.94 3.96 -16.39
N PHE A 179 8.61 4.25 -15.27
CA PHE A 179 8.62 5.60 -14.69
C PHE A 179 9.36 6.61 -15.57
N ALA A 180 10.51 6.23 -16.15
CA ALA A 180 11.24 7.08 -17.09
C ALA A 180 10.43 7.38 -18.36
N HIS A 181 9.73 6.37 -18.89
CA HIS A 181 8.82 6.55 -20.02
C HIS A 181 7.68 7.51 -19.67
N PHE A 182 7.03 7.30 -18.52
CA PHE A 182 5.95 8.18 -18.05
C PHE A 182 6.44 9.63 -17.89
N ALA A 183 7.61 9.85 -17.30
CA ALA A 183 8.18 11.18 -17.11
C ALA A 183 8.42 11.91 -18.45
N ASN A 184 8.87 11.20 -19.48
CA ASN A 184 9.17 11.77 -20.79
C ASN A 184 7.94 11.96 -21.69
N HIS A 185 6.94 11.08 -21.58
CA HIS A 185 5.84 11.01 -22.56
C HIS A 185 4.46 11.30 -21.97
N ARG A 186 4.32 11.31 -20.64
CA ARG A 186 3.05 11.53 -19.91
C ARG A 186 1.97 10.47 -20.19
N TYR A 187 2.35 9.29 -20.65
CA TYR A 187 1.48 8.12 -20.70
C TYR A 187 2.22 6.87 -20.25
N PHE A 188 1.45 5.88 -19.81
CA PHE A 188 1.98 4.63 -19.29
C PHE A 188 2.24 3.62 -20.41
N TRP A 189 3.37 2.91 -20.32
CA TRP A 189 3.75 1.82 -21.21
C TRP A 189 4.44 0.74 -20.38
N CYS A 190 3.95 -0.50 -20.45
CA CYS A 190 4.59 -1.66 -19.81
C CYS A 190 5.60 -2.30 -20.77
N PHE A 191 6.79 -2.60 -20.26
CA PHE A 191 7.88 -3.31 -20.96
C PHE A 191 8.03 -4.73 -20.45
#